data_AF-A0A538KT73-F1
#
_entry.id   AF-A0A538KT73-F1
#
_cell.length_a   1.000
_cell.length_b   1.000
_cell.length_c   1.000
_cell.angle_alpha   90.00
_cell.angle_beta   90.00
_cell.angle_gamma   90.00
#
_symmetry.space_group_name_H-M   'P 1'
#
loop_
_entity.id
_entity.type
_entity.pdbx_description
1 polymer ?
#
loop_
_entity_poly.entity_id
_entity_poly.type
_entity_poly.pdbx_seq_one_letter_code
_entity_poly.pdbx_strand_id
1 'polypeptide(L)'
;MERVRRHDPPSGGPLSFLFCFFGSSTHLASVAGFNGRAAQVGAASYAPASQATPPKDLSASQGCSRPLSRVDVSVKAAGFRPWRRYIGTVVKRVLLAAPRGYCAGVERAVETVERALAQNGPPVYVRKQIVHNSHVVEELRERGAVFVGSVEEVPEGGLVVFSAHGIAPAVRSGAAARSLQTIDATCPLVTKVHAEARRYAAEGYTVVLVGHAGHEEVEGTMGEAPSSIVLVESVADAEQLEVEDPHRVAYVTQTTLSVDETREIVALLHRRFPSLRGPEKEDICYATTNRQQAVKELLPHVQLLLVLGSANSSNSQRLVEVARTGGVPAHLIESKHELDESWLEGVETLGVTSGASAPEVLVEGLCNWFRGRGVAEIRELSPAEENVVFKLPAELRRSAA
;
A
#
# COMPACT_ATOMS: atom_id res chain seq x y z
N MET A 1 46.81 52.38 -25.23
CA MET A 1 46.83 51.41 -26.34
C MET A 1 45.88 50.29 -25.94
N GLU A 2 44.79 49.90 -26.59
CA GLU A 2 44.14 50.25 -27.86
C GLU A 2 42.79 49.47 -27.81
N ARG A 3 41.68 50.13 -27.47
CA ARG A 3 40.50 50.43 -28.32
C ARG A 3 39.84 49.24 -29.07
N VAL A 4 38.50 49.15 -28.86
CA VAL A 4 37.40 48.84 -29.84
C VAL A 4 37.03 47.33 -29.94
N ARG A 5 35.77 46.85 -29.92
CA ARG A 5 34.46 47.40 -30.38
C ARG A 5 33.27 46.66 -29.70
N ARG A 6 32.17 47.37 -29.44
CA ARG A 6 30.83 46.81 -29.17
C ARG A 6 30.13 46.46 -30.49
N HIS A 7 29.28 45.42 -30.50
CA HIS A 7 28.13 45.32 -31.39
C HIS A 7 27.02 44.49 -30.73
N ASP A 8 25.82 45.07 -30.74
CA ASP A 8 24.52 44.51 -30.38
C ASP A 8 23.64 44.47 -31.67
N PRO A 9 22.43 43.86 -31.64
CA PRO A 9 21.99 42.83 -32.59
C PRO A 9 21.05 43.36 -33.69
N PRO A 10 20.46 42.49 -34.54
CA PRO A 10 19.23 42.81 -35.24
C PRO A 10 18.01 42.05 -34.70
N SER A 11 16.96 42.85 -34.60
CA SER A 11 15.54 42.57 -34.41
C SER A 11 14.85 41.91 -35.61
N GLY A 12 13.78 41.14 -35.32
CA GLY A 12 12.47 41.34 -35.97
C GLY A 12 11.99 40.30 -36.99
N GLY A 13 10.77 39.79 -36.76
CA GLY A 13 9.83 39.42 -37.84
C GLY A 13 9.05 38.10 -37.68
N PRO A 14 7.70 38.13 -37.63
CA PRO A 14 6.83 36.96 -37.36
C PRO A 14 6.25 36.30 -38.62
N LEU A 15 5.89 35.02 -38.55
CA LEU A 15 5.04 34.34 -39.56
C LEU A 15 4.00 33.41 -38.90
N SER A 16 2.87 34.01 -38.58
CA SER A 16 1.49 33.62 -38.93
C SER A 16 1.18 32.32 -39.70
N PHE A 17 0.12 31.66 -39.20
CA PHE A 17 -0.94 30.88 -39.87
C PHE A 17 -0.62 29.53 -40.57
N LEU A 18 -1.16 28.44 -39.99
CA LEU A 18 -2.09 27.58 -40.75
C LEU A 18 -3.09 26.85 -39.82
N PHE A 19 -4.35 27.25 -39.96
CA PHE A 19 -5.54 26.49 -39.58
C PHE A 19 -5.68 25.27 -40.51
N CYS A 20 -6.07 24.11 -39.99
CA CYS A 20 -6.92 23.19 -40.75
C CYS A 20 -7.81 22.38 -39.80
N PHE A 21 -9.09 22.41 -40.15
CA PHE A 21 -10.25 21.88 -39.44
C PHE A 21 -10.59 20.44 -39.88
N PHE A 22 -11.33 19.76 -38.99
CA PHE A 22 -12.33 18.70 -39.22
C PHE A 22 -11.99 17.44 -40.02
N GLY A 23 -12.23 16.30 -39.37
CA GLY A 23 -12.36 14.98 -39.97
C GLY A 23 -13.05 14.01 -39.02
N SER A 24 -14.30 14.29 -38.69
CA SER A 24 -15.24 13.37 -38.02
C SER A 24 -15.51 12.13 -38.87
N SER A 25 -15.54 10.95 -38.26
CA SER A 25 -16.23 9.77 -38.80
C SER A 25 -16.85 8.98 -37.66
N THR A 26 -18.17 9.01 -37.66
CA THR A 26 -19.07 8.20 -36.85
C THR A 26 -19.41 6.90 -37.58
N HIS A 27 -19.89 5.94 -36.79
CA HIS A 27 -20.89 4.90 -37.11
C HIS A 27 -20.48 3.56 -37.73
N LEU A 28 -20.57 2.49 -36.89
CA LEU A 28 -21.57 1.38 -36.89
C LEU A 28 -20.90 0.12 -36.31
N ALA A 29 -21.28 -0.31 -35.09
CA ALA A 29 -22.36 -1.26 -34.81
C ALA A 29 -22.20 -2.62 -35.52
N SER A 30 -21.80 -3.64 -34.76
CA SER A 30 -22.16 -5.03 -35.04
C SER A 30 -22.44 -5.75 -33.72
N VAL A 31 -23.71 -6.15 -33.58
CA VAL A 31 -24.26 -6.98 -32.51
C VAL A 31 -24.30 -8.42 -33.01
N ALA A 32 -23.69 -9.34 -32.25
CA ALA A 32 -23.99 -10.77 -32.18
C ALA A 32 -23.22 -11.27 -30.94
N GLY A 33 -23.78 -11.92 -29.92
CA GLY A 33 -24.87 -12.88 -29.88
C GLY A 33 -24.28 -14.24 -29.48
N PHE A 34 -24.84 -14.86 -28.41
CA PHE A 34 -24.54 -16.21 -27.87
C PHE A 34 -23.25 -16.32 -27.00
N ASN A 35 -23.21 -16.99 -25.84
CA ASN A 35 -24.12 -17.96 -25.23
C ASN A 35 -23.84 -18.04 -23.71
N GLY A 36 -24.86 -17.80 -22.87
CA GLY A 36 -24.76 -17.99 -21.42
C GLY A 36 -25.02 -19.46 -21.04
N ARG A 37 -24.08 -20.09 -20.32
CA ARG A 37 -24.32 -21.31 -19.56
C ARG A 37 -24.26 -20.97 -18.07
N ALA A 38 -25.42 -21.01 -17.43
CA ALA A 38 -25.55 -20.97 -15.98
C ALA A 38 -25.03 -22.28 -15.38
N ALA A 39 -24.05 -22.18 -14.49
CA ALA A 39 -23.60 -23.30 -13.66
C ALA A 39 -24.45 -23.31 -12.38
N GLN A 40 -25.17 -24.42 -12.17
CA GLN A 40 -25.88 -24.73 -10.93
C GLN A 40 -24.87 -24.95 -9.80
N VAL A 41 -25.00 -24.18 -8.72
CA VAL A 41 -24.26 -24.41 -7.48
C VAL A 41 -25.12 -25.29 -6.58
N GLY A 42 -24.64 -26.51 -6.30
CA GLY A 42 -25.28 -27.45 -5.39
C GLY A 42 -25.08 -27.04 -3.93
N ALA A 43 -26.19 -26.95 -3.20
CA ALA A 43 -26.20 -26.71 -1.77
C ALA A 43 -25.82 -28.00 -1.01
N ALA A 44 -24.72 -27.96 -0.26
CA ALA A 44 -24.35 -29.02 0.69
C ALA A 44 -24.95 -28.68 2.07
N SER A 45 -25.84 -29.55 2.53
CA SER A 45 -26.50 -29.51 3.83
C SER A 45 -25.55 -29.93 4.97
N TYR A 46 -25.37 -29.07 5.96
CA TYR A 46 -24.71 -29.40 7.24
C TYR A 46 -25.71 -30.01 8.23
N ALA A 47 -25.36 -31.16 8.79
CA ALA A 47 -26.07 -31.80 9.91
C ALA A 47 -25.53 -31.27 11.27
N PRO A 48 -26.36 -31.12 12.31
CA PRO A 48 -25.90 -30.62 13.61
C PRO A 48 -25.33 -31.74 14.51
N ALA A 49 -24.25 -31.38 15.22
CA ALA A 49 -23.54 -32.23 16.17
C ALA A 49 -24.35 -32.50 17.45
N SER A 50 -24.18 -33.71 17.98
CA SER A 50 -24.82 -34.28 19.15
C SER A 50 -24.38 -33.67 20.49
N GLN A 51 -25.34 -33.59 21.41
CA GLN A 51 -25.20 -33.17 22.80
C GLN A 51 -24.30 -34.11 23.62
N ALA A 52 -23.40 -33.55 24.43
CA ALA A 52 -22.66 -34.28 25.45
C ALA A 52 -23.07 -33.82 26.86
N THR A 53 -23.48 -34.78 27.68
CA THR A 53 -23.87 -34.65 29.09
C THR A 53 -22.66 -34.50 30.03
N PRO A 54 -22.77 -33.77 31.16
CA PRO A 54 -21.68 -33.65 32.13
C PRO A 54 -21.73 -34.79 33.18
N PRO A 55 -20.59 -35.22 33.75
CA PRO A 55 -20.60 -36.10 34.91
C PRO A 55 -20.79 -35.31 36.21
N LYS A 56 -21.54 -35.94 37.12
CA LYS A 56 -21.81 -35.52 38.51
C LYS A 56 -20.84 -36.18 39.49
N ASP A 57 -20.71 -35.52 40.64
CA ASP A 57 -20.36 -36.00 41.98
C ASP A 57 -18.89 -36.36 42.27
N LEU A 58 -18.33 -36.20 43.48
CA LEU A 58 -18.51 -35.42 44.72
C LEU A 58 -17.42 -35.99 45.66
N SER A 59 -16.68 -35.18 46.40
CA SER A 59 -16.33 -35.51 47.80
C SER A 59 -15.62 -34.36 48.50
N ALA A 60 -16.14 -34.03 49.67
CA ALA A 60 -15.66 -33.01 50.59
C ALA A 60 -14.55 -33.53 51.53
N SER A 61 -13.73 -32.61 52.04
CA SER A 61 -13.16 -32.72 53.39
C SER A 61 -12.70 -31.37 53.94
N GLN A 62 -13.31 -30.95 55.06
CA GLN A 62 -12.72 -30.37 56.29
C GLN A 62 -11.66 -29.28 56.10
N GLY A 63 -11.85 -28.01 56.50
CA GLY A 63 -12.19 -27.55 57.84
C GLY A 63 -10.92 -27.04 58.56
N CYS A 64 -10.62 -25.75 58.49
CA CYS A 64 -9.69 -25.10 59.43
C CYS A 64 -9.99 -23.60 59.55
N SER A 65 -10.42 -23.21 60.75
CA SER A 65 -10.82 -21.86 61.16
C SER A 65 -9.65 -21.13 61.82
N ARG A 66 -9.28 -19.95 61.32
CA ARG A 66 -8.54 -18.91 62.07
C ARG A 66 -8.99 -17.51 61.63
N PRO A 67 -9.15 -16.55 62.56
CA PRO A 67 -9.69 -15.23 62.25
C PRO A 67 -8.59 -14.31 61.71
N LEU A 68 -8.85 -13.64 60.58
CA LEU A 68 -8.02 -12.54 60.12
C LEU A 68 -8.61 -11.22 60.63
N SER A 69 -7.77 -10.47 61.33
CA SER A 69 -8.00 -9.14 61.87
C SER A 69 -8.46 -8.14 60.81
N ARG A 70 -9.44 -7.31 61.15
CA ARG A 70 -9.86 -6.13 60.38
C ARG A 70 -8.66 -5.22 60.12
N VAL A 71 -8.32 -5.06 58.84
CA VAL A 71 -7.51 -3.94 58.36
C VAL A 71 -8.49 -2.91 57.83
N ASP A 72 -8.65 -1.80 58.55
CA ASP A 72 -9.37 -0.63 58.05
C ASP A 72 -8.54 0.03 56.95
N VAL A 73 -8.87 -0.29 55.69
CA VAL A 73 -8.39 0.47 54.54
C VAL A 73 -9.43 1.54 54.24
N SER A 74 -9.15 2.76 54.67
CA SER A 74 -9.90 3.95 54.28
C SER A 74 -9.71 4.20 52.78
N VAL A 75 -10.66 3.71 51.97
CA VAL A 75 -10.76 4.07 50.56
C VAL A 75 -11.38 5.46 50.51
N LYS A 76 -10.56 6.49 50.25
CA LYS A 76 -11.04 7.80 49.84
C LYS A 76 -11.98 7.60 48.65
N ALA A 77 -13.24 7.99 48.82
CA ALA A 77 -14.21 8.06 47.74
C ALA A 77 -13.71 9.04 46.66
N ALA A 78 -12.94 8.53 45.71
CA ALA A 78 -12.76 9.20 44.43
C ALA A 78 -14.14 9.26 43.78
N GLY A 79 -14.58 10.47 43.45
CA GLY A 79 -15.94 10.76 43.00
C GLY A 79 -16.42 9.75 41.98
N PHE A 80 -17.48 9.02 42.35
CA PHE A 80 -18.26 8.19 41.46
C PHE A 80 -18.92 9.12 40.45
N ARG A 81 -18.22 9.44 39.35
CA ARG A 81 -18.86 9.99 38.17
C ARG A 81 -19.80 8.89 37.69
N PRO A 82 -21.12 9.08 37.69
CA PRO A 82 -22.03 8.07 37.19
C PRO A 82 -21.59 7.78 35.76
N TRP A 83 -21.44 6.49 35.44
CA TRP A 83 -21.27 6.02 34.08
C TRP A 83 -22.33 6.72 33.23
N ARG A 84 -21.90 7.69 32.41
CA ARG A 84 -22.73 8.16 31.31
C ARG A 84 -22.94 6.92 30.48
N ARG A 85 -24.13 6.36 30.60
CA ARG A 85 -24.68 5.36 29.71
C ARG A 85 -24.55 5.98 28.31
N TYR A 86 -23.54 5.54 27.57
CA TYR A 86 -23.31 5.97 26.21
C TYR A 86 -24.44 5.35 25.38
N ILE A 87 -25.46 6.15 25.09
CA ILE A 87 -26.61 5.76 24.26
C ILE A 87 -26.45 6.54 22.96
N GLY A 88 -26.15 5.83 21.87
CA GLY A 88 -26.27 6.35 20.52
C GLY A 88 -24.93 6.50 19.81
N THR A 89 -24.53 5.46 19.10
CA THR A 89 -23.64 5.56 17.93
C THR A 89 -24.14 6.69 17.03
N VAL A 90 -23.35 7.75 16.91
CA VAL A 90 -23.70 8.93 16.09
C VAL A 90 -23.55 8.63 14.60
N VAL A 91 -22.76 7.62 14.23
CA VAL A 91 -22.53 7.22 12.84
C VAL A 91 -23.83 6.70 12.24
N LYS A 92 -24.42 7.48 11.32
CA LYS A 92 -25.64 7.14 10.57
C LYS A 92 -25.31 6.47 9.25
N ARG A 93 -24.14 6.80 8.68
CA ARG A 93 -23.69 6.30 7.39
C ARG A 93 -22.18 6.09 7.33
N VAL A 94 -21.79 5.08 6.55
CA VAL A 94 -20.40 4.80 6.19
C VAL A 94 -20.26 4.94 4.68
N LEU A 95 -19.31 5.75 4.24
CA LEU A 95 -18.96 5.92 2.83
C LEU A 95 -17.61 5.24 2.58
N LEU A 96 -17.58 4.31 1.64
CA LEU A 96 -16.37 3.59 1.25
C LEU A 96 -15.72 4.28 0.07
N ALA A 97 -14.42 4.58 0.16
CA ALA A 97 -13.66 4.97 -1.01
C ALA A 97 -13.57 3.80 -1.99
N ALA A 98 -13.62 4.09 -3.29
CA ALA A 98 -13.20 3.18 -4.34
C ALA A 98 -12.28 3.94 -5.31
N PRO A 99 -11.26 3.34 -5.92
CA PRO A 99 -10.70 2.05 -5.55
C PRO A 99 -10.08 2.08 -4.14
N ARG A 100 -10.04 0.91 -3.50
CA ARG A 100 -9.41 0.64 -2.20
C ARG A 100 -8.86 -0.79 -2.22
N GLY A 101 -8.15 -1.19 -1.17
CA GLY A 101 -7.69 -2.56 -0.99
C GLY A 101 -6.60 -2.95 -1.97
N TYR A 102 -6.49 -4.23 -2.29
CA TYR A 102 -5.41 -4.78 -3.12
C TYR A 102 -5.25 -4.09 -4.48
N CYS A 103 -4.00 -3.86 -4.87
CA CYS A 103 -3.65 -3.51 -6.24
C CYS A 103 -3.10 -4.75 -6.98
N ALA A 104 -2.98 -4.66 -8.30
CA ALA A 104 -2.52 -5.77 -9.14
C ALA A 104 -1.13 -6.31 -8.74
N GLY A 105 -0.25 -5.44 -8.23
CA GLY A 105 1.07 -5.82 -7.73
C GLY A 105 1.01 -6.65 -6.45
N VAL A 106 0.11 -6.27 -5.53
CA VAL A 106 -0.10 -6.98 -4.27
C VAL A 106 -0.79 -8.33 -4.50
N GLU A 107 -1.84 -8.38 -5.32
CA GLU A 107 -2.52 -9.63 -5.69
C GLU A 107 -1.52 -10.63 -6.26
N ARG A 108 -0.73 -10.20 -7.26
CA ARG A 108 0.31 -11.02 -7.86
C ARG A 108 1.31 -11.54 -6.82
N ALA A 109 1.73 -10.70 -5.87
CA ALA A 109 2.75 -11.05 -4.90
C ALA A 109 2.23 -12.05 -3.85
N VAL A 110 1.02 -11.83 -3.34
CA VAL A 110 0.36 -12.78 -2.42
C VAL A 110 0.15 -14.11 -3.14
N GLU A 111 -0.46 -14.11 -4.32
CA GLU A 111 -0.71 -15.33 -5.12
C GLU A 111 0.60 -16.07 -5.46
N THR A 112 1.70 -15.34 -5.66
CA THR A 112 3.03 -15.95 -5.87
C THR A 112 3.44 -16.83 -4.70
N VAL A 113 3.29 -16.35 -3.45
CA VAL A 113 3.63 -17.14 -2.26
C VAL A 113 2.65 -18.30 -2.08
N GLU A 114 1.35 -18.04 -2.26
CA GLU A 114 0.31 -19.07 -2.16
C GLU A 114 0.54 -20.24 -3.12
N ARG A 115 0.86 -19.94 -4.39
CA ARG A 115 1.15 -20.96 -5.40
C ARG A 115 2.49 -21.64 -5.17
N ALA A 116 3.50 -20.91 -4.69
CA ALA A 116 4.77 -21.51 -4.31
C ALA A 116 4.57 -22.55 -3.20
N LEU A 117 3.76 -22.23 -2.17
CA LEU A 117 3.39 -23.15 -1.11
C LEU A 117 2.59 -24.35 -1.64
N ALA A 118 1.62 -24.11 -2.53
CA ALA A 118 0.81 -25.17 -3.11
C ALA A 118 1.61 -26.15 -3.97
N GLN A 119 2.64 -25.67 -4.68
CA GLN A 119 3.46 -26.49 -5.60
C GLN A 119 4.62 -27.19 -4.91
N ASN A 120 5.23 -26.57 -3.90
CA ASN A 120 6.48 -27.07 -3.29
C ASN A 120 6.29 -27.60 -1.87
N GLY A 121 5.15 -27.30 -1.23
CA GLY A 121 4.94 -27.53 0.19
C GLY A 121 5.74 -26.56 1.07
N PRO A 122 5.49 -26.55 2.39
CA PRO A 122 6.27 -25.74 3.33
C PRO A 122 7.63 -26.40 3.67
N PRO A 123 8.66 -25.61 4.03
CA PRO A 123 8.65 -24.15 4.10
C PRO A 123 8.91 -23.49 2.75
N VAL A 124 8.21 -22.37 2.49
CA VAL A 124 8.60 -21.40 1.44
C VAL A 124 9.16 -20.17 2.13
N TYR A 125 10.43 -19.85 1.87
CA TYR A 125 11.04 -18.66 2.46
C TYR A 125 10.63 -17.41 1.70
N VAL A 126 10.37 -16.33 2.40
CA VAL A 126 10.07 -15.02 1.81
C VAL A 126 11.05 -14.02 2.40
N ARG A 127 11.82 -13.33 1.53
CA ARG A 127 12.75 -12.29 2.00
C ARG A 127 11.96 -11.04 2.37
N LYS A 128 12.08 -10.61 3.62
CA LYS A 128 11.24 -9.57 4.24
C LYS A 128 9.76 -9.89 4.10
N GLN A 129 8.87 -8.95 4.39
CA GLN A 129 7.43 -9.16 4.19
C GLN A 129 7.07 -9.15 2.70
N ILE A 130 6.19 -10.06 2.25
CA ILE A 130 5.76 -10.10 0.84
C ILE A 130 5.10 -8.78 0.42
N VAL A 131 4.32 -8.21 1.34
CA VAL A 131 3.68 -6.89 1.31
C VAL A 131 3.62 -6.34 2.75
N HIS A 132 3.57 -5.03 2.93
CA HIS A 132 3.43 -4.41 4.25
C HIS A 132 1.98 -4.49 4.77
N ASN A 133 1.57 -5.67 5.24
CA ASN A 133 0.33 -5.90 5.96
C ASN A 133 0.46 -7.11 6.91
N SER A 134 0.25 -6.88 8.21
CA SER A 134 0.39 -7.88 9.27
C SER A 134 -0.53 -9.08 9.09
N HIS A 135 -1.80 -8.84 8.72
CA HIS A 135 -2.81 -9.88 8.50
C HIS A 135 -2.39 -10.83 7.37
N VAL A 136 -1.96 -10.29 6.24
CA VAL A 136 -1.49 -11.08 5.08
C VAL A 136 -0.25 -11.89 5.43
N VAL A 137 0.70 -11.27 6.15
CA VAL A 137 1.92 -11.94 6.58
C VAL A 137 1.58 -13.10 7.52
N GLU A 138 0.67 -12.91 8.47
CA GLU A 138 0.30 -13.96 9.42
C GLU A 138 -0.47 -15.11 8.74
N GLU A 139 -1.41 -14.80 7.85
CA GLU A 139 -2.13 -15.81 7.06
C GLU A 139 -1.16 -16.70 6.25
N LEU A 140 -0.14 -16.10 5.63
CA LEU A 140 0.88 -16.84 4.90
C LEU A 140 1.80 -17.65 5.84
N ARG A 141 2.11 -17.15 7.04
CA ARG A 141 2.85 -17.93 8.05
C ARG A 141 2.09 -19.16 8.50
N GLU A 142 0.81 -19.03 8.77
CA GLU A 142 -0.07 -20.16 9.15
C GLU A 142 -0.10 -21.24 8.06
N ARG A 143 0.08 -20.84 6.80
CA ARG A 143 0.18 -21.75 5.64
C ARG A 143 1.58 -22.32 5.40
N GLY A 144 2.57 -21.90 6.19
CA GLY A 144 3.94 -22.41 6.16
C GLY A 144 4.96 -21.56 5.41
N ALA A 145 4.66 -20.29 5.13
CA ALA A 145 5.68 -19.33 4.69
C ALA A 145 6.60 -18.93 5.86
N VAL A 146 7.89 -18.79 5.60
CA VAL A 146 8.90 -18.37 6.58
C VAL A 146 9.51 -17.04 6.13
N PHE A 147 9.16 -15.96 6.82
CA PHE A 147 9.66 -14.63 6.52
C PHE A 147 11.03 -14.41 7.16
N VAL A 148 12.07 -14.15 6.34
CA VAL A 148 13.46 -13.99 6.77
C VAL A 148 13.97 -12.57 6.56
N GLY A 149 14.93 -12.14 7.37
CA GLY A 149 15.54 -10.80 7.25
C GLY A 149 16.44 -10.67 6.03
N SER A 150 17.09 -11.76 5.65
CA SER A 150 18.19 -11.82 4.68
C SER A 150 18.21 -13.16 3.93
N VAL A 151 18.93 -13.23 2.81
CA VAL A 151 19.04 -14.50 2.05
C VAL A 151 19.99 -15.48 2.72
N GLU A 152 20.81 -15.00 3.66
CA GLU A 152 21.77 -15.72 4.51
C GLU A 152 21.06 -16.62 5.55
N GLU A 153 19.80 -16.34 5.87
CA GLU A 153 18.98 -17.15 6.79
C GLU A 153 18.31 -18.36 6.10
N VAL A 154 18.27 -18.38 4.77
CA VAL A 154 17.64 -19.48 4.00
C VAL A 154 18.59 -20.69 3.93
N PRO A 155 18.15 -21.95 4.08
CA PRO A 155 19.02 -23.10 3.83
C PRO A 155 19.57 -23.09 2.39
N GLU A 156 20.81 -23.54 2.20
CA GLU A 156 21.41 -23.65 0.87
C GLU A 156 20.56 -24.54 -0.05
N GLY A 157 20.37 -24.13 -1.31
CA GLY A 157 19.44 -24.81 -2.23
C GLY A 157 17.94 -24.57 -1.97
N GLY A 158 17.58 -23.87 -0.90
CA GLY A 158 16.20 -23.61 -0.52
C GLY A 158 15.46 -22.65 -1.46
N LEU A 159 14.13 -22.69 -1.41
CA LEU A 159 13.24 -21.82 -2.19
C LEU A 159 12.98 -20.50 -1.46
N VAL A 160 13.33 -19.38 -2.09
CA VAL A 160 13.07 -18.03 -1.60
C VAL A 160 12.24 -17.20 -2.58
N VAL A 161 11.23 -16.51 -2.07
CA VAL A 161 10.42 -15.53 -2.79
C VAL A 161 10.89 -14.12 -2.41
N PHE A 162 11.13 -13.27 -3.40
CA PHE A 162 11.43 -11.84 -3.18
C PHE A 162 10.14 -11.00 -3.12
N SER A 163 10.09 -10.02 -2.22
CA SER A 163 8.89 -9.22 -1.95
C SER A 163 8.46 -8.34 -3.12
N ALA A 164 7.23 -7.82 -3.06
CA ALA A 164 6.67 -6.93 -4.07
C ALA A 164 7.45 -5.61 -4.22
N HIS A 165 8.16 -5.20 -3.17
CA HIS A 165 8.89 -3.93 -3.07
C HIS A 165 10.18 -3.90 -3.89
N GLY A 166 10.61 -5.03 -4.46
CA GLY A 166 11.88 -5.10 -5.18
C GLY A 166 13.08 -5.35 -4.27
N ILE A 167 14.19 -5.76 -4.87
CA ILE A 167 15.44 -6.05 -4.18
C ILE A 167 16.63 -5.50 -4.95
N ALA A 168 17.68 -5.15 -4.20
CA ALA A 168 18.94 -4.72 -4.78
C ALA A 168 19.63 -5.87 -5.53
N PRO A 169 20.43 -5.59 -6.59
CA PRO A 169 21.24 -6.59 -7.29
C PRO A 169 22.12 -7.45 -6.37
N ALA A 170 22.68 -6.87 -5.30
CA ALA A 170 23.50 -7.60 -4.33
C ALA A 170 22.74 -8.75 -3.64
N VAL A 171 21.43 -8.59 -3.40
CA VAL A 171 20.57 -9.64 -2.83
C VAL A 171 20.42 -10.81 -3.82
N ARG A 172 20.29 -10.52 -5.12
CA ARG A 172 20.22 -11.55 -6.17
C ARG A 172 21.53 -12.34 -6.24
N SER A 173 22.66 -11.63 -6.19
CA SER A 173 23.99 -12.27 -6.16
C SER A 173 24.18 -13.14 -4.92
N GLY A 174 23.72 -12.69 -3.74
CA GLY A 174 23.75 -13.47 -2.51
C GLY A 174 22.91 -14.75 -2.59
N ALA A 175 21.70 -14.67 -3.16
CA ALA A 175 20.86 -15.85 -3.38
C ALA A 175 21.50 -16.85 -4.36
N ALA A 176 22.10 -16.36 -5.45
CA ALA A 176 22.79 -17.19 -6.43
C ALA A 176 24.04 -17.88 -5.84
N ALA A 177 24.83 -17.16 -5.02
CA ALA A 177 26.00 -17.71 -4.34
C ALA A 177 25.66 -18.86 -3.38
N ARG A 178 24.41 -18.91 -2.90
CA ARG A 178 23.89 -19.97 -2.02
C ARG A 178 23.04 -21.00 -2.77
N SER A 179 23.11 -21.00 -4.10
CA SER A 179 22.36 -21.91 -4.97
C SER A 179 20.85 -21.92 -4.68
N LEU A 180 20.28 -20.81 -4.19
CA LEU A 180 18.86 -20.76 -3.83
C LEU A 180 17.99 -20.83 -5.08
N GLN A 181 16.87 -21.53 -4.98
CA GLN A 181 15.78 -21.43 -5.94
C GLN A 181 15.06 -20.11 -5.68
N THR A 182 14.88 -19.27 -6.70
CA THR A 182 14.30 -17.93 -6.52
C THR A 182 13.01 -17.76 -7.30
N ILE A 183 12.03 -17.08 -6.70
CA ILE A 183 10.82 -16.61 -7.37
C ILE A 183 10.69 -15.11 -7.11
N ASP A 184 10.63 -14.31 -8.16
CA ASP A 184 10.62 -12.86 -8.04
C ASP A 184 9.20 -12.28 -8.10
N ALA A 185 8.67 -11.93 -6.93
CA ALA A 185 7.36 -11.32 -6.78
C ALA A 185 7.38 -9.79 -6.89
N THR A 186 8.52 -9.17 -7.23
CA THR A 186 8.63 -7.71 -7.44
C THR A 186 7.52 -7.21 -8.35
N CYS A 187 6.86 -6.12 -7.96
CA CYS A 187 5.82 -5.50 -8.76
C CYS A 187 6.40 -5.03 -10.11
N PRO A 188 5.77 -5.31 -11.26
CA PRO A 188 6.27 -4.84 -12.55
C PRO A 188 6.48 -3.31 -12.64
N LEU A 189 5.72 -2.52 -11.88
CA LEU A 189 5.88 -1.07 -11.82
C LEU A 189 7.13 -0.65 -11.02
N VAL A 190 7.53 -1.42 -10.01
CA VAL A 190 8.82 -1.25 -9.32
C VAL A 190 9.98 -1.68 -10.23
N THR A 191 9.82 -2.78 -10.97
CA THR A 191 10.83 -3.22 -11.96
C THR A 191 11.08 -2.16 -13.04
N LYS A 192 10.04 -1.41 -13.43
CA LYS A 192 10.15 -0.26 -14.34
C LYS A 192 11.04 0.84 -13.75
N VAL A 193 10.82 1.23 -12.50
CA VAL A 193 11.67 2.21 -11.78
C VAL A 193 13.12 1.73 -11.70
N HIS A 194 13.36 0.47 -11.35
CA HIS A 194 14.71 -0.12 -11.33
C HIS A 194 15.39 -0.04 -12.70
N ALA A 195 14.65 -0.31 -13.78
CA ALA A 195 15.18 -0.23 -15.15
C ALA A 195 15.51 1.21 -15.57
N GLU A 196 14.68 2.17 -15.19
CA GLU A 196 14.92 3.60 -15.45
C GLU A 196 16.15 4.11 -14.67
N ALA A 197 16.28 3.76 -13.39
CA ALA A 197 17.44 4.12 -12.58
C ALA A 197 18.75 3.58 -13.19
N ARG A 198 18.78 2.30 -13.58
CA ARG A 198 19.93 1.71 -14.29
C ARG A 198 20.23 2.41 -15.61
N ARG A 199 19.19 2.72 -16.40
CA ARG A 199 19.34 3.38 -17.71
C ARG A 199 19.96 4.76 -17.55
N TYR A 200 19.43 5.59 -16.65
CA TYR A 200 19.97 6.93 -16.40
C TYR A 200 21.41 6.88 -15.89
N ALA A 201 21.71 5.97 -14.95
CA ALA A 201 23.08 5.78 -14.47
C ALA A 201 24.04 5.36 -15.59
N ALA A 202 23.66 4.40 -16.43
CA ALA A 202 24.45 3.95 -17.58
C ALA A 202 24.62 5.05 -18.64
N GLU A 203 23.62 5.91 -18.80
CA GLU A 203 23.70 7.09 -19.65
C GLU A 203 24.59 8.18 -19.06
N GLY A 204 25.05 8.06 -17.80
CA GLY A 204 25.95 8.99 -17.10
C GLY A 204 25.24 10.16 -16.40
N TYR A 205 24.02 9.94 -15.92
CA TYR A 205 23.27 10.89 -15.10
C TYR A 205 23.51 10.65 -13.60
N THR A 206 23.50 11.72 -12.81
CA THR A 206 23.16 11.62 -11.38
C THR A 206 21.66 11.42 -11.29
N VAL A 207 21.24 10.34 -10.61
CA VAL A 207 19.83 9.94 -10.47
C VAL A 207 19.35 10.35 -9.09
N VAL A 208 18.43 11.30 -9.03
CA VAL A 208 17.75 11.69 -7.80
C VAL A 208 16.58 10.74 -7.58
N LEU A 209 16.69 9.86 -6.59
CA LEU A 209 15.57 9.06 -6.13
C LEU A 209 14.78 9.87 -5.11
N VAL A 210 13.54 10.24 -5.44
CA VAL A 210 12.61 10.79 -4.46
C VAL A 210 11.95 9.62 -3.74
N GLY A 211 12.10 9.54 -2.42
CA GLY A 211 11.63 8.40 -1.64
C GLY A 211 11.88 8.56 -0.14
N HIS A 212 11.45 7.60 0.66
CA HIS A 212 11.72 7.59 2.11
C HIS A 212 12.88 6.67 2.47
N ALA A 213 13.83 7.17 3.25
CA ALA A 213 14.96 6.39 3.74
C ALA A 213 14.48 5.18 4.57
N GLY A 214 15.16 4.04 4.40
CA GLY A 214 14.84 2.79 5.08
C GLY A 214 13.61 2.05 4.55
N HIS A 215 12.93 2.54 3.51
CA HIS A 215 11.88 1.78 2.84
C HIS A 215 12.49 0.73 1.89
N GLU A 216 11.98 -0.51 1.91
CA GLU A 216 12.53 -1.64 1.13
C GLU A 216 12.64 -1.34 -0.37
N GLU A 217 11.65 -0.64 -0.94
CA GLU A 217 11.66 -0.23 -2.35
C GLU A 217 12.76 0.79 -2.67
N VAL A 218 13.06 1.68 -1.72
CA VAL A 218 14.14 2.66 -1.83
C VAL A 218 15.48 1.94 -1.73
N GLU A 219 15.65 1.02 -0.77
CA GLU A 219 16.86 0.19 -0.68
C GLU A 219 17.11 -0.62 -1.97
N GLY A 220 16.04 -1.20 -2.52
CA GLY A 220 16.08 -1.94 -3.78
C GLY A 220 16.54 -1.07 -4.95
N THR A 221 15.93 0.12 -5.10
CA THR A 221 16.23 1.05 -6.19
C THR A 221 17.62 1.68 -6.06
N MET A 222 18.00 2.13 -4.86
CA MET A 222 19.34 2.66 -4.57
C MET A 222 20.43 1.64 -4.91
N GLY A 223 20.17 0.35 -4.67
CA GLY A 223 21.10 -0.73 -4.97
C GLY A 223 21.36 -0.97 -6.46
N GLU A 224 20.52 -0.46 -7.35
CA GLU A 224 20.67 -0.67 -8.81
C GLU A 224 21.88 0.06 -9.40
N ALA A 225 22.21 1.25 -8.87
CA ALA A 225 23.37 2.03 -9.28
C ALA A 225 23.87 2.94 -8.13
N PRO A 226 24.39 2.37 -7.03
CA PRO A 226 24.62 3.10 -5.78
C PRO A 226 25.62 4.26 -5.89
N SER A 227 26.52 4.24 -6.87
CA SER A 227 27.47 5.33 -7.14
C SER A 227 26.85 6.52 -7.88
N SER A 228 25.65 6.36 -8.42
CA SER A 228 25.00 7.34 -9.29
C SER A 228 23.65 7.80 -8.76
N ILE A 229 23.12 7.17 -7.72
CA ILE A 229 21.81 7.49 -7.15
C ILE A 229 21.99 8.24 -5.82
N VAL A 230 21.26 9.34 -5.66
CA VAL A 230 21.16 10.13 -4.44
C VAL A 230 19.71 10.19 -3.97
N LEU A 231 19.47 10.07 -2.67
CA LEU A 231 18.13 10.08 -2.08
C LEU A 231 17.72 11.50 -1.69
N VAL A 232 16.47 11.86 -1.97
CA VAL A 232 15.80 13.10 -1.54
C VAL A 232 14.45 12.72 -0.94
N GLU A 233 14.17 13.17 0.29
CA GLU A 233 12.91 12.85 0.98
C GLU A 233 11.96 14.07 1.02
N SER A 234 12.52 15.28 0.94
CA SER A 234 11.77 16.52 1.15
C SER A 234 12.17 17.65 0.19
N VAL A 235 11.36 18.72 0.19
CA VAL A 235 11.69 19.98 -0.48
C VAL A 235 13.00 20.55 0.06
N ALA A 236 13.26 20.46 1.37
CA ALA A 236 14.50 20.97 1.96
C ALA A 236 15.73 20.20 1.46
N ASP A 237 15.64 18.88 1.34
CA ASP A 237 16.73 18.05 0.77
C ASP A 237 16.96 18.42 -0.69
N ALA A 238 15.88 18.58 -1.46
CA ALA A 238 15.94 19.01 -2.84
C ALA A 238 16.50 20.43 -3.00
N GLU A 239 16.40 21.32 -2.00
CA GLU A 239 17.01 22.66 -2.01
C GLU A 239 18.51 22.63 -1.72
N GLN A 240 18.95 21.67 -0.90
CA GLN A 240 20.34 21.52 -0.49
C GLN A 240 21.14 20.55 -1.35
N LEU A 241 20.48 19.78 -2.22
CA LEU A 241 21.11 18.79 -3.09
C LEU A 241 22.25 19.40 -3.93
N GLU A 242 23.44 18.84 -3.80
CA GLU A 242 24.60 19.15 -4.64
C GLU A 242 24.87 17.97 -5.59
N VAL A 243 25.13 18.28 -6.85
CA VAL A 243 25.44 17.28 -7.90
C VAL A 243 26.67 17.74 -8.67
N GLU A 244 27.47 16.79 -9.16
CA GLU A 244 28.70 17.09 -9.88
C GLU A 244 28.43 17.83 -11.20
N ASP A 245 27.44 17.38 -11.97
CA ASP A 245 27.01 18.01 -13.22
C ASP A 245 25.51 18.36 -13.20
N PRO A 246 25.15 19.64 -12.96
CA PRO A 246 23.76 20.12 -12.96
C PRO A 246 23.00 19.95 -14.29
N HIS A 247 23.69 19.70 -15.41
CA HIS A 247 23.08 19.45 -16.72
C HIS A 247 22.79 17.97 -16.96
N ARG A 248 23.25 17.10 -16.07
CA ARG A 248 23.18 15.64 -16.18
C ARG A 248 22.53 15.03 -14.94
N VAL A 249 21.34 15.56 -14.63
CA VAL A 249 20.48 15.07 -13.55
C VAL A 249 19.24 14.41 -14.13
N ALA A 250 18.90 13.23 -13.62
CA ALA A 250 17.62 12.57 -13.85
C ALA A 250 16.94 12.33 -12.50
N TYR A 251 15.63 12.11 -12.48
CA TYR A 251 14.95 11.65 -11.27
C TYR A 251 14.10 10.41 -11.54
N VAL A 252 13.92 9.64 -10.48
CA VAL A 252 12.91 8.58 -10.36
C VAL A 252 12.22 8.73 -9.00
N THR A 253 11.06 8.13 -8.82
CA THR A 253 10.35 8.21 -7.53
C THR A 253 9.95 6.84 -7.00
N GLN A 254 9.86 6.71 -5.68
CA GLN A 254 9.17 5.60 -5.03
C GLN A 254 7.68 5.59 -5.47
N THR A 255 7.12 4.41 -5.68
CA THR A 255 5.79 4.19 -6.27
C THR A 255 4.62 4.55 -5.35
N THR A 256 4.87 4.67 -4.04
CA THR A 256 3.85 4.85 -2.98
C THR A 256 3.84 6.22 -2.31
N LEU A 257 4.48 7.22 -2.91
CA LEU A 257 4.57 8.57 -2.34
C LEU A 257 3.25 9.36 -2.42
N SER A 258 3.17 10.44 -1.63
CA SER A 258 2.15 11.47 -1.80
C SER A 258 2.30 12.13 -3.17
N VAL A 259 1.24 12.16 -3.97
CA VAL A 259 1.26 12.76 -5.30
C VAL A 259 1.55 14.25 -5.23
N ASP A 260 0.99 14.95 -4.24
CA ASP A 260 1.12 16.40 -4.12
C ASP A 260 2.51 16.81 -3.61
N GLU A 261 3.00 16.17 -2.54
CA GLU A 261 4.34 16.45 -2.00
C GLU A 261 5.43 16.14 -3.03
N THR A 262 5.30 15.02 -3.75
CA THR A 262 6.25 14.66 -4.80
C THR A 262 6.23 15.68 -5.95
N ARG A 263 5.06 16.22 -6.31
CA ARG A 263 4.96 17.26 -7.32
C ARG A 263 5.71 18.53 -6.91
N GLU A 264 5.68 18.90 -5.63
CA GLU A 264 6.43 20.04 -5.11
C GLU A 264 7.95 19.81 -5.17
N ILE A 265 8.42 18.63 -4.76
CA ILE A 265 9.83 18.23 -4.85
C ILE A 265 10.30 18.25 -6.30
N VAL A 266 9.55 17.64 -7.21
CA VAL A 266 9.91 17.58 -8.65
C VAL A 266 9.91 18.98 -9.28
N ALA A 267 8.94 19.83 -8.95
CA ALA A 267 8.92 21.21 -9.44
C ALA A 267 10.15 22.01 -8.98
N LEU A 268 10.57 21.81 -7.73
CA LEU A 268 11.80 22.39 -7.21
C LEU A 268 13.05 21.84 -7.93
N LEU A 269 13.12 20.52 -8.15
CA LEU A 269 14.24 19.91 -8.88
C LEU A 269 14.33 20.47 -10.31
N HIS A 270 13.22 20.65 -11.01
CA HIS A 270 13.20 21.31 -12.33
C HIS A 270 13.70 22.76 -12.28
N ARG A 271 13.38 23.50 -11.21
CA ARG A 271 13.88 24.87 -11.00
C ARG A 271 15.40 24.89 -10.82
N ARG A 272 15.94 23.94 -10.06
CA ARG A 272 17.38 23.86 -9.76
C ARG A 272 18.20 23.29 -10.92
N PHE A 273 17.63 22.32 -11.63
CA PHE A 273 18.28 21.60 -12.73
C PHE A 273 17.41 21.73 -13.99
N PRO A 274 17.56 22.80 -14.80
CA PRO A 274 16.70 23.03 -15.97
C PRO A 274 16.73 21.92 -17.03
N SER A 275 17.81 21.12 -17.07
CA SER A 275 17.97 19.96 -17.95
C SER A 275 17.49 18.64 -17.32
N LEU A 276 16.82 18.68 -16.16
CA LEU A 276 16.37 17.50 -15.41
C LEU A 276 15.54 16.57 -16.31
N ARG A 277 15.94 15.29 -16.35
CA ARG A 277 15.16 14.24 -17.01
C ARG A 277 14.26 13.53 -16.01
N GLY A 278 12.98 13.44 -16.32
CA GLY A 278 12.02 12.59 -15.60
C GLY A 278 11.71 11.30 -16.35
N PRO A 279 11.01 10.35 -15.71
CA PRO A 279 10.55 9.14 -16.38
C PRO A 279 9.53 9.48 -17.49
N GLU A 280 9.41 8.62 -18.52
CA GLU A 280 8.45 8.87 -19.63
C GLU A 280 6.99 8.83 -19.17
N LYS A 281 6.73 8.03 -18.14
CA LYS A 281 5.47 7.96 -17.39
C LYS A 281 5.80 8.10 -15.92
N GLU A 282 4.91 8.70 -15.14
CA GLU A 282 5.08 8.85 -13.69
C GLU A 282 5.42 7.50 -13.02
N ASP A 283 6.28 7.56 -12.00
CA ASP A 283 6.70 6.40 -11.21
C ASP A 283 5.75 6.10 -10.06
N ILE A 284 5.09 7.13 -9.50
CA ILE A 284 3.96 6.91 -8.59
C ILE A 284 2.91 6.09 -9.34
N CYS A 285 2.61 4.91 -8.81
CA CYS A 285 1.81 3.95 -9.54
C CYS A 285 0.33 4.35 -9.58
N TYR A 286 -0.39 3.82 -10.58
CA TYR A 286 -1.83 4.05 -10.75
C TYR A 286 -2.61 3.81 -9.45
N ALA A 287 -2.27 2.73 -8.71
CA ALA A 287 -2.99 2.33 -7.52
C ALA A 287 -2.85 3.36 -6.39
N THR A 288 -1.66 3.94 -6.22
CA THR A 288 -1.38 5.02 -5.26
C THR A 288 -2.16 6.27 -5.64
N THR A 289 -2.05 6.71 -6.90
CA THR A 289 -2.74 7.91 -7.41
C THR A 289 -4.24 7.80 -7.27
N ASN A 290 -4.82 6.67 -7.70
CA ASN A 290 -6.26 6.45 -7.66
C ASN A 290 -6.80 6.38 -6.22
N ARG A 291 -6.09 5.73 -5.29
CA ARG A 291 -6.51 5.66 -3.88
C ARG A 291 -6.43 7.02 -3.20
N GLN A 292 -5.39 7.81 -3.47
CA GLN A 292 -5.31 9.19 -2.95
C GLN A 292 -6.44 10.06 -3.53
N GLN A 293 -6.73 9.92 -4.82
CA GLN A 293 -7.84 10.63 -5.46
C GLN A 293 -9.20 10.23 -4.87
N ALA A 294 -9.43 8.93 -4.67
CA ALA A 294 -10.63 8.41 -4.03
C ALA A 294 -10.83 8.96 -2.62
N VAL A 295 -9.74 9.07 -1.84
CA VAL A 295 -9.79 9.73 -0.53
C VAL A 295 -10.18 11.20 -0.68
N LYS A 296 -9.53 11.96 -1.57
CA LYS A 296 -9.83 13.38 -1.80
C LYS A 296 -11.29 13.64 -2.16
N GLU A 297 -11.89 12.77 -2.98
CA GLU A 297 -13.30 12.86 -3.36
C GLU A 297 -14.26 12.47 -2.22
N LEU A 298 -13.81 11.62 -1.30
CA LEU A 298 -14.57 11.23 -0.13
C LEU A 298 -14.62 12.36 0.92
N LEU A 299 -13.54 13.14 1.07
CA LEU A 299 -13.38 14.11 2.17
C LEU A 299 -14.53 15.11 2.33
N PRO A 300 -15.11 15.72 1.27
CA PRO A 300 -16.22 16.66 1.41
C PRO A 300 -17.49 16.07 2.02
N HIS A 301 -17.58 14.74 2.11
CA HIS A 301 -18.77 14.02 2.54
C HIS A 301 -18.65 13.38 3.92
N VAL A 302 -17.48 13.42 4.56
CA VAL A 302 -17.19 12.67 5.80
C VAL A 302 -16.63 13.59 6.89
N GLN A 303 -16.80 13.20 8.15
CA GLN A 303 -16.28 13.94 9.32
C GLN A 303 -15.06 13.27 9.95
N LEU A 304 -14.84 11.99 9.63
CA LEU A 304 -13.72 11.17 10.09
C LEU A 304 -13.39 10.19 8.97
N LEU A 305 -12.11 9.91 8.74
CA LEU A 305 -11.65 8.84 7.85
C LEU A 305 -10.93 7.75 8.65
N LEU A 306 -11.33 6.49 8.46
CA LEU A 306 -10.55 5.34 8.88
C LEU A 306 -9.85 4.73 7.67
N VAL A 307 -8.54 4.53 7.78
CA VAL A 307 -7.71 3.87 6.78
C VAL A 307 -7.30 2.51 7.32
N LEU A 308 -7.69 1.44 6.63
CA LEU A 308 -7.27 0.09 6.97
C LEU A 308 -5.90 -0.19 6.35
N GLY A 309 -4.91 -0.49 7.19
CA GLY A 309 -3.55 -0.81 6.76
C GLY A 309 -2.56 -0.85 7.92
N SER A 310 -1.43 -1.51 7.71
CA SER A 310 -0.38 -1.64 8.74
C SER A 310 0.47 -0.38 8.85
N ALA A 311 1.02 -0.17 10.05
CA ALA A 311 1.86 0.98 10.37
C ALA A 311 3.10 1.10 9.47
N ASN A 312 3.64 0.00 8.92
CA ASN A 312 4.77 0.01 8.00
C ASN A 312 4.39 0.19 6.51
N SER A 313 3.11 0.39 6.19
CA SER A 313 2.64 0.57 4.80
C SER A 313 2.69 2.05 4.39
N SER A 314 3.71 2.42 3.59
CA SER A 314 3.89 3.80 3.08
C SER A 314 2.62 4.34 2.41
N ASN A 315 2.03 3.59 1.46
CA ASN A 315 0.80 4.01 0.80
C ASN A 315 -0.35 4.23 1.81
N SER A 316 -0.51 3.37 2.82
CA SER A 316 -1.59 3.53 3.82
C SER A 316 -1.42 4.79 4.65
N GLN A 317 -0.18 5.10 5.05
CA GLN A 317 0.13 6.36 5.74
C GLN A 317 -0.19 7.58 4.87
N ARG A 318 0.17 7.55 3.57
CA ARG A 318 -0.14 8.65 2.65
C ARG A 318 -1.65 8.93 2.56
N LEU A 319 -2.51 7.91 2.63
CA LEU A 319 -3.97 8.12 2.65
C LEU A 319 -4.44 8.86 3.91
N VAL A 320 -3.84 8.59 5.07
CA VAL A 320 -4.12 9.31 6.32
C VAL A 320 -3.68 10.78 6.20
N GLU A 321 -2.50 11.01 5.66
CA GLU A 321 -1.95 12.35 5.46
C GLU A 321 -2.79 13.16 4.46
N VAL A 322 -3.18 12.57 3.33
CA VAL A 322 -4.08 13.21 2.34
C VAL A 322 -5.37 13.69 3.02
N ALA A 323 -5.97 12.87 3.89
CA ALA A 323 -7.18 13.24 4.60
C ALA A 323 -6.96 14.39 5.59
N ARG A 324 -5.86 14.34 6.37
CA ARG A 324 -5.50 15.38 7.34
C ARG A 324 -5.19 16.72 6.65
N THR A 325 -4.46 16.69 5.54
CA THR A 325 -4.20 17.87 4.71
C THR A 325 -5.50 18.45 4.13
N GLY A 326 -6.47 17.59 3.80
CA GLY A 326 -7.82 18.00 3.41
C GLY A 326 -8.72 18.45 4.58
N GLY A 327 -8.19 18.54 5.80
CA GLY A 327 -8.91 19.05 6.97
C GLY A 327 -9.83 18.05 7.67
N VAL A 328 -9.77 16.77 7.29
CA VAL A 328 -10.58 15.71 7.90
C VAL A 328 -9.72 14.89 8.87
N PRO A 329 -10.12 14.72 10.14
CA PRO A 329 -9.46 13.80 11.06
C PRO A 329 -9.36 12.39 10.46
N ALA A 330 -8.19 11.76 10.58
CA ALA A 330 -7.97 10.43 10.03
C ALA A 330 -7.08 9.56 10.91
N HIS A 331 -7.42 8.27 10.97
CA HIS A 331 -6.72 7.25 11.76
C HIS A 331 -6.38 6.04 10.90
N LEU A 332 -5.16 5.53 11.09
CA LEU A 332 -4.72 4.25 10.58
C LEU A 332 -5.08 3.17 11.61
N ILE A 333 -5.72 2.08 11.18
CA ILE A 333 -6.03 0.92 12.01
C ILE A 333 -5.75 -0.36 11.21
N GLU A 334 -5.24 -1.43 11.84
CA GLU A 334 -5.07 -2.69 11.10
C GLU A 334 -6.37 -3.49 11.04
N SER A 335 -7.26 -3.33 12.03
CA SER A 335 -8.56 -3.99 12.05
C SER A 335 -9.60 -3.24 12.87
N LYS A 336 -10.86 -3.72 12.81
CA LYS A 336 -11.95 -3.25 13.67
C LYS A 336 -11.66 -3.33 15.18
N HIS A 337 -10.67 -4.12 15.60
CA HIS A 337 -10.31 -4.29 17.02
C HIS A 337 -9.47 -3.13 17.56
N GLU A 338 -8.83 -2.35 16.70
CA GLU A 338 -8.06 -1.16 17.05
C GLU A 338 -8.88 0.13 16.92
N LEU A 339 -10.16 0.03 16.54
CA LEU A 339 -11.05 1.16 16.51
C LEU A 339 -11.29 1.66 17.94
N ASP A 340 -10.77 2.85 18.23
CA ASP A 340 -11.14 3.58 19.44
C ASP A 340 -12.51 4.26 19.20
N GLU A 341 -13.53 3.78 19.92
CA GLU A 341 -14.90 4.28 19.77
C GLU A 341 -15.02 5.77 20.15
N SER A 342 -14.09 6.34 20.92
CA SER A 342 -14.10 7.78 21.24
C SER A 342 -13.88 8.66 20.01
N TRP A 343 -13.22 8.15 18.96
CA TRP A 343 -13.07 8.88 17.69
C TRP A 343 -14.41 9.07 16.97
N LEU A 344 -15.42 8.25 17.27
CA LEU A 344 -16.74 8.30 16.64
C LEU A 344 -17.68 9.33 17.30
N GLU A 345 -17.26 9.98 18.39
CA GLU A 345 -18.06 11.00 19.06
C GLU A 345 -18.37 12.18 18.12
N GLY A 346 -19.66 12.42 17.85
CA GLY A 346 -20.09 13.51 16.97
C GLY A 346 -19.95 13.23 15.46
N VAL A 347 -19.50 12.03 15.07
CA VAL A 347 -19.35 11.63 13.66
C VAL A 347 -20.66 11.03 13.17
N GLU A 348 -21.37 11.74 12.27
CA GLU A 348 -22.56 11.23 11.59
C GLU A 348 -22.23 10.43 10.32
N THR A 349 -21.20 10.87 9.59
CA THR A 349 -20.74 10.25 8.34
C THR A 349 -19.28 9.90 8.43
N LEU A 350 -19.02 8.59 8.44
CA LEU A 350 -17.70 8.00 8.50
C LEU A 350 -17.21 7.66 7.10
N GLY A 351 -15.98 8.06 6.77
CA GLY A 351 -15.26 7.55 5.61
C GLY A 351 -14.47 6.30 5.99
N VAL A 352 -14.45 5.31 5.10
CA VAL A 352 -13.55 4.15 5.21
C VAL A 352 -12.83 3.95 3.88
N THR A 353 -11.53 3.74 3.95
CA THR A 353 -10.70 3.30 2.83
C THR A 353 -9.69 2.27 3.32
N SER A 354 -8.86 1.75 2.42
CA SER A 354 -7.79 0.85 2.78
C SER A 354 -6.59 1.01 1.86
N GLY A 355 -5.40 0.76 2.40
CA GLY A 355 -4.18 0.78 1.63
C GLY A 355 -4.08 -0.35 0.61
N ALA A 356 -3.14 -0.21 -0.33
CA ALA A 356 -2.92 -1.17 -1.41
C ALA A 356 -2.59 -2.60 -0.92
N SER A 357 -2.13 -2.76 0.32
CA SER A 357 -1.75 -4.04 0.92
C SER A 357 -2.81 -4.62 1.87
N ALA A 358 -3.95 -3.95 2.07
CA ALA A 358 -4.99 -4.39 2.99
C ALA A 358 -6.05 -5.25 2.27
N PRO A 359 -6.29 -6.50 2.69
CA PRO A 359 -7.30 -7.34 2.06
C PRO A 359 -8.72 -6.86 2.36
N GLU A 360 -9.63 -7.09 1.42
CA GLU A 360 -11.02 -6.61 1.50
C GLU A 360 -11.77 -7.17 2.72
N VAL A 361 -11.39 -8.36 3.21
CA VAL A 361 -11.97 -8.97 4.42
C VAL A 361 -11.84 -8.06 5.67
N LEU A 362 -10.81 -7.21 5.75
CA LEU A 362 -10.65 -6.25 6.84
C LEU A 362 -11.67 -5.11 6.75
N VAL A 363 -11.90 -4.60 5.53
CA VAL A 363 -12.90 -3.56 5.25
C VAL A 363 -14.30 -4.11 5.49
N GLU A 364 -14.61 -5.30 4.98
CA GLU A 364 -15.88 -5.99 5.22
C GLU A 364 -16.09 -6.26 6.71
N GLY A 365 -15.04 -6.69 7.42
CA GLY A 365 -15.06 -6.91 8.86
C GLY A 365 -15.46 -5.66 9.64
N LEU A 366 -14.93 -4.49 9.26
CA LEU A 366 -15.31 -3.19 9.84
C LEU A 366 -16.74 -2.80 9.45
N CYS A 367 -17.13 -2.96 8.19
CA CYS A 367 -18.49 -2.69 7.73
C CYS A 367 -19.53 -3.53 8.49
N ASN A 368 -19.25 -4.82 8.69
CA ASN A 368 -20.09 -5.73 9.45
C ASN A 368 -20.18 -5.34 10.94
N TRP A 369 -19.09 -4.81 11.51
CA TRP A 369 -19.09 -4.26 12.87
C TRP A 369 -20.05 -3.08 13.01
N PHE A 370 -20.12 -2.20 12.01
CA PHE A 370 -21.08 -1.09 11.95
C PHE A 370 -22.53 -1.55 11.69
N ARG A 371 -22.74 -2.50 10.77
CA ARG A 371 -24.06 -3.10 10.52
C ARG A 371 -24.65 -3.73 11.78
N GLY A 372 -23.84 -4.47 12.53
CA GLY A 372 -24.24 -5.08 13.81
C GLY A 372 -24.66 -4.06 14.88
N ARG A 373 -24.33 -2.77 14.69
CA ARG A 373 -24.71 -1.64 15.56
C ARG A 373 -25.82 -0.77 14.97
N GLY A 374 -26.47 -1.22 13.90
CA GLY A 374 -27.64 -0.55 13.32
C GLY A 374 -27.33 0.50 12.26
N VAL A 375 -26.08 0.60 11.78
CA VAL A 375 -25.75 1.46 10.64
C VAL A 375 -26.26 0.80 9.35
N ALA A 376 -27.32 1.36 8.77
CA ALA A 376 -27.97 0.80 7.59
C ALA A 376 -27.39 1.33 6.27
N GLU A 377 -26.87 2.56 6.25
CA GLU A 377 -26.34 3.19 5.04
C GLU A 377 -24.82 2.96 4.95
N ILE A 378 -24.42 1.88 4.29
CA ILE A 378 -23.02 1.64 3.90
C ILE A 378 -22.97 1.55 2.39
N ARG A 379 -22.29 2.49 1.73
CA ARG A 379 -22.21 2.56 0.27
C ARG A 379 -20.85 3.04 -0.21
N GLU A 380 -20.52 2.66 -1.43
CA GLU A 380 -19.30 3.09 -2.09
C GLU A 380 -19.49 4.45 -2.77
N LEU A 381 -18.41 5.21 -2.81
CA LEU A 381 -18.25 6.41 -3.61
C LEU A 381 -17.12 6.11 -4.61
N SER A 382 -17.48 5.93 -5.88
CA SER A 382 -16.58 5.44 -6.92
C SER A 382 -16.23 6.52 -7.95
N PRO A 383 -14.98 7.02 -7.97
CA PRO A 383 -14.40 7.89 -9.00
C PRO A 383 -14.00 7.15 -10.28
N ALA A 384 -13.58 5.88 -10.19
CA ALA A 384 -12.80 5.22 -11.24
C ALA A 384 -12.80 3.69 -11.15
N GLU A 385 -12.70 3.01 -12.31
CA GLU A 385 -12.48 1.56 -12.41
C GLU A 385 -10.99 1.21 -12.56
N GLU A 386 -10.52 0.16 -11.87
CA GLU A 386 -9.17 -0.40 -12.03
C GLU A 386 -9.24 -1.77 -12.71
N ASN A 387 -8.71 -1.90 -13.93
CA ASN A 387 -8.76 -3.14 -14.72
C ASN A 387 -7.36 -3.72 -15.02
N VAL A 388 -6.36 -3.39 -14.21
CA VAL A 388 -4.97 -3.82 -14.39
C VAL A 388 -4.76 -5.18 -13.72
N VAL A 389 -4.12 -6.12 -14.44
CA VAL A 389 -3.74 -7.44 -13.91
C VAL A 389 -2.32 -7.77 -14.33
N PHE A 390 -1.50 -8.27 -13.41
CA PHE A 390 -0.14 -8.71 -13.70
C PHE A 390 -0.01 -10.23 -13.71
N LYS A 391 0.72 -10.76 -14.71
CA LYS A 391 0.99 -12.18 -14.79
C LYS A 391 1.93 -12.64 -13.68
N LEU A 392 1.70 -13.83 -13.17
CA LEU A 392 2.58 -14.49 -12.21
C LEU A 392 4.01 -14.70 -12.75
N PRO A 393 5.00 -14.89 -11.86
CA PRO A 393 6.36 -15.32 -12.22
C PRO A 393 6.36 -16.55 -13.14
N ALA A 394 7.38 -16.66 -14.01
CA ALA A 394 7.43 -17.70 -15.04
C ALA A 394 7.48 -19.12 -14.46
N GLU A 395 8.11 -19.23 -13.30
CA GLU A 395 8.28 -20.43 -12.49
C GLU A 395 6.92 -21.03 -12.09
N LEU A 396 5.92 -20.18 -11.84
CA LEU A 396 4.59 -20.58 -11.34
C LEU A 396 3.52 -20.71 -12.43
N ARG A 397 3.84 -20.32 -13.68
CA ARG A 397 2.89 -20.34 -14.81
C ARG A 397 2.63 -21.74 -15.38
N ARG A 398 3.44 -22.76 -15.06
CA ARG A 398 3.39 -24.08 -15.72
C ARG A 398 2.48 -25.13 -15.07
N SER A 399 1.77 -24.80 -14.00
CA SER A 399 0.98 -25.79 -13.22
C SER A 399 -0.53 -25.73 -13.47
N ALA A 400 -0.97 -24.99 -14.48
CA ALA A 400 -2.35 -24.99 -14.97
C ALA A 400 -2.40 -25.65 -16.35
N ALA A 401 -2.25 -26.97 -16.38
CA ALA A 401 -2.51 -27.81 -17.54
C ALA A 401 -3.30 -29.04 -17.10
#